data_AF-A0A931P790-F1
#
_entry.id   AF-A0A931P790-F1
#
_cell.length_a   1.000
_cell.length_b   1.000
_cell.length_c   1.000
_cell.angle_alpha   90.00
_cell.angle_beta   90.00
_cell.angle_gamma   90.00
#
_symmetry.space_group_name_H-M   'P 1'
#
loop_
_entity.id
_entity.type
_entity.pdbx_description
1 polymer ?
#
loop_
_entity_poly.entity_id
_entity_poly.type
_entity_poly.pdbx_seq_one_letter_code
_entity_poly.pdbx_strand_id
1 'polypeptide(L)'
;MIAHLVVSITIAVFCGQVGRVQLESEIAELSAKAQKQTELLESLKKQGRSSAARDKARAVRVLNDQLEKKRADLQALKSGYGVRLSDLAGDDVLKEVVFDLPSIAGRSPDEVVRILGKPSKVEETANKGQRFQRYLWKPKTPNGSSEFGPFEHSVVFVNGKADWITIAGTGEVDYDIVKAFRAINVPPGARPTVISRGDTRWEDGDLPGYRYLSIRPSENGKVSSILVRVFTEP
;
A
#
# COMPACT_ATOMS: atom_id res chain seq x y z
N MET A 1 25.11 -11.65 -1.06
CA MET A 1 24.66 -10.26 -0.83
C MET A 1 24.36 -9.49 -2.12
N ILE A 2 25.23 -9.55 -3.14
CA ILE A 2 25.01 -8.84 -4.43
C ILE A 2 23.85 -9.45 -5.26
N ALA A 3 23.67 -10.78 -5.22
CA ALA A 3 22.63 -11.46 -6.01
C ALA A 3 21.18 -11.14 -5.60
N HIS A 4 20.90 -10.93 -4.31
CA HIS A 4 19.56 -10.53 -3.86
C HIS A 4 19.24 -9.08 -4.24
N LEU A 5 20.24 -8.19 -4.22
CA LEU A 5 20.07 -6.81 -4.64
C LEU A 5 19.68 -6.71 -6.12
N VAL A 6 20.34 -7.50 -6.99
CA VAL A 6 20.08 -7.50 -8.45
C VAL A 6 18.70 -8.06 -8.79
N VAL A 7 18.23 -9.10 -8.09
CA VAL A 7 16.90 -9.69 -8.31
C VAL A 7 15.79 -8.73 -7.87
N SER A 8 15.92 -8.09 -6.71
CA SER A 8 14.97 -7.07 -6.24
C SER A 8 14.92 -5.83 -7.15
N ILE A 9 16.07 -5.41 -7.71
CA ILE A 9 16.15 -4.31 -8.68
C ILE A 9 15.43 -4.67 -9.99
N THR A 10 15.61 -5.89 -10.49
CA THR A 10 15.02 -6.34 -11.75
C THR A 10 13.49 -6.43 -11.67
N ILE A 11 12.96 -6.90 -10.53
CA ILE A 11 11.51 -7.04 -10.30
C ILE A 11 10.85 -5.66 -10.16
N ALA A 12 11.47 -4.72 -9.45
CA ALA A 12 10.95 -3.35 -9.28
C ALA A 12 10.86 -2.59 -10.63
N VAL A 13 11.87 -2.75 -11.50
CA VAL A 13 11.87 -2.17 -12.85
C VAL A 13 10.79 -2.78 -13.73
N PHE A 14 10.60 -4.10 -13.65
CA PHE A 14 9.59 -4.83 -14.43
C PHE A 14 8.15 -4.46 -14.01
N CYS A 15 7.89 -4.33 -12.70
CA CYS A 15 6.56 -3.96 -12.17
C CYS A 15 6.16 -2.51 -12.49
N GLY A 16 7.11 -1.58 -12.53
CA GLY A 16 6.91 -0.20 -12.98
C GLY A 16 6.59 -0.11 -14.48
N GLN A 17 7.26 -0.92 -15.31
CA GLN A 17 7.00 -0.99 -16.75
C GLN A 17 5.60 -1.51 -17.07
N VAL A 18 5.14 -2.58 -16.41
CA VAL A 18 3.80 -3.15 -16.67
C VAL A 18 2.66 -2.16 -16.31
N GLY A 19 2.84 -1.34 -15.27
CA GLY A 19 1.81 -0.37 -14.82
C GLY A 19 1.71 0.84 -15.70
N ARG A 20 2.87 1.30 -16.15
CA ARG A 20 2.96 2.30 -17.18
C ARG A 20 2.29 1.83 -18.48
N VAL A 21 2.57 0.61 -18.94
CA VAL A 21 1.98 0.05 -20.16
C VAL A 21 0.45 -0.06 -20.06
N GLN A 22 -0.09 -0.46 -18.91
CA GLN A 22 -1.54 -0.58 -18.73
C GLN A 22 -2.24 0.78 -18.64
N LEU A 23 -1.66 1.78 -17.94
CA LEU A 23 -2.19 3.14 -17.94
C LEU A 23 -2.09 3.78 -19.33
N GLU A 24 -0.99 3.56 -20.06
CA GLU A 24 -0.82 4.03 -21.43
C GLU A 24 -1.88 3.40 -22.37
N SER A 25 -2.23 2.12 -22.18
CA SER A 25 -3.33 1.46 -22.88
C SER A 25 -4.71 2.04 -22.55
N GLU A 26 -5.02 2.26 -21.27
CA GLU A 26 -6.29 2.88 -20.85
C GLU A 26 -6.44 4.32 -21.36
N ILE A 27 -5.34 5.09 -21.35
CA ILE A 27 -5.31 6.45 -21.92
C ILE A 27 -5.55 6.40 -23.44
N ALA A 28 -4.96 5.43 -24.15
CA ALA A 28 -5.17 5.26 -25.58
C ALA A 28 -6.64 4.93 -25.89
N GLU A 29 -7.26 4.03 -25.13
CA GLU A 29 -8.67 3.65 -25.32
C GLU A 29 -9.63 4.82 -25.02
N LEU A 30 -9.39 5.55 -23.92
CA LEU A 30 -10.18 6.74 -23.57
C LEU A 30 -10.00 7.87 -24.59
N SER A 31 -8.79 8.07 -25.10
CA SER A 31 -8.50 9.04 -26.16
C SER A 31 -9.25 8.71 -27.44
N ALA A 32 -9.26 7.44 -27.86
CA ALA A 32 -10.02 7.01 -29.04
C ALA A 32 -11.54 7.20 -28.85
N LYS A 33 -12.06 6.91 -27.65
CA LYS A 33 -13.47 7.17 -27.31
C LYS A 33 -13.79 8.68 -27.34
N ALA A 34 -12.94 9.53 -26.77
CA ALA A 34 -13.13 10.97 -26.76
C ALA A 34 -13.12 11.56 -28.19
N GLN A 35 -12.21 11.08 -29.05
CA GLN A 35 -12.13 11.49 -30.45
C GLN A 35 -13.42 11.14 -31.22
N LYS A 36 -13.89 9.89 -31.10
CA LYS A 36 -15.15 9.43 -31.73
C LYS A 36 -16.37 10.24 -31.26
N GLN A 37 -16.41 10.64 -29.99
CA GLN A 37 -17.50 11.46 -29.44
C GLN A 37 -17.43 12.92 -29.94
N THR A 38 -16.22 13.44 -30.14
CA THR A 38 -15.97 14.78 -30.69
C THR A 38 -16.37 14.86 -32.16
N GLU A 39 -16.03 13.86 -32.96
CA GLU A 39 -16.46 13.77 -34.36
C GLU A 39 -17.99 13.72 -34.49
N LEU A 40 -18.65 12.95 -33.61
CA LEU A 40 -20.12 12.89 -33.60
C LEU A 40 -20.75 14.22 -33.17
N LEU A 41 -20.14 14.93 -32.21
CA LEU A 41 -20.56 16.27 -31.80
C LEU A 41 -20.49 17.27 -32.96
N GLU A 42 -19.38 17.28 -33.71
CA GLU A 42 -19.22 18.15 -34.88
C GLU A 42 -20.21 17.82 -36.00
N SER A 43 -20.50 16.54 -36.23
CA SER A 43 -21.56 16.12 -37.15
C SER A 43 -22.95 16.62 -36.71
N LEU A 44 -23.27 16.53 -35.41
CA LEU A 44 -24.55 16.97 -34.87
C LEU A 44 -24.73 18.49 -34.96
N LYS A 45 -23.64 19.25 -34.75
CA LYS A 45 -23.63 20.71 -34.94
C LYS A 45 -23.89 21.09 -36.40
N LYS A 46 -23.22 20.42 -37.35
CA LYS A 46 -23.44 20.63 -38.80
C LYS A 46 -24.87 20.30 -39.24
N GLN A 47 -25.51 19.34 -38.59
CA GLN A 47 -26.91 18.96 -38.85
C GLN A 47 -27.95 19.83 -38.11
N GLY A 48 -27.54 20.85 -37.35
CA GLY A 48 -28.46 21.72 -36.59
C GLY A 48 -29.17 21.05 -35.41
N ARG A 49 -28.69 19.88 -34.94
CA ARG A 49 -29.32 19.09 -33.85
C ARG A 49 -28.86 19.59 -32.47
N SER A 50 -29.32 20.78 -32.10
CA SER A 50 -28.83 21.57 -30.96
C SER A 50 -29.09 20.98 -29.56
N SER A 51 -30.10 20.13 -29.36
CA SER A 51 -30.28 19.39 -28.10
C SER A 51 -29.29 18.22 -27.98
N ALA A 52 -29.24 17.36 -28.98
CA ALA A 52 -28.31 16.22 -29.03
C ALA A 52 -26.83 16.65 -28.99
N ALA A 53 -26.49 17.80 -29.60
CA ALA A 53 -25.16 18.38 -29.52
C ALA A 53 -24.79 18.81 -28.09
N ARG A 54 -25.74 19.31 -27.28
CA ARG A 54 -25.47 19.68 -25.88
C ARG A 54 -25.18 18.46 -25.01
N ASP A 55 -25.97 17.39 -25.16
CA ASP A 55 -25.74 16.14 -24.43
C ASP A 55 -24.39 15.52 -24.80
N LYS A 56 -24.03 15.59 -26.08
CA LYS A 56 -22.74 15.09 -26.57
C LYS A 56 -21.56 15.93 -26.09
N ALA A 57 -21.71 17.25 -26.05
CA ALA A 57 -20.69 18.14 -25.49
C ALA A 57 -20.43 17.86 -24.00
N ARG A 58 -21.47 17.52 -23.22
CA ARG A 58 -21.32 17.10 -21.82
C ARG A 58 -20.54 15.77 -21.73
N ALA A 59 -20.86 14.78 -22.57
CA ALA A 59 -20.14 13.51 -22.59
C ALA A 59 -18.65 13.67 -22.96
N VAL A 60 -18.34 14.52 -23.94
CA VAL A 60 -16.95 14.85 -24.32
C VAL A 60 -16.20 15.50 -23.14
N ARG A 61 -16.85 16.41 -22.41
CA ARG A 61 -16.24 17.05 -21.23
C ARG A 61 -15.89 16.02 -20.15
N VAL A 62 -16.80 15.11 -19.83
CA VAL A 62 -16.54 14.05 -18.82
C VAL A 62 -15.37 13.15 -19.25
N LEU A 63 -15.30 12.77 -20.52
CA LEU A 63 -14.19 11.96 -21.04
C LEU A 63 -12.86 12.70 -20.99
N ASN A 64 -12.84 14.00 -21.28
CA ASN A 64 -11.64 14.83 -21.18
C ASN A 64 -11.18 14.98 -19.72
N ASP A 65 -12.10 15.19 -18.78
CA ASP A 65 -11.77 15.26 -17.35
C ASP A 65 -11.16 13.92 -16.86
N GLN A 66 -11.67 12.79 -17.34
CA GLN A 66 -11.10 11.46 -17.06
C GLN A 66 -9.71 11.26 -17.65
N LEU A 67 -9.49 11.73 -18.89
CA LEU A 67 -8.20 11.70 -19.57
C LEU A 67 -7.15 12.52 -18.82
N GLU A 68 -7.48 13.74 -18.41
CA GLU A 68 -6.56 14.60 -17.65
C GLU A 68 -6.20 13.99 -16.31
N LYS A 69 -7.17 13.39 -15.60
CA LYS A 69 -6.89 12.65 -14.37
C LYS A 69 -5.93 11.49 -14.61
N LYS A 70 -6.18 10.65 -15.63
CA LYS A 70 -5.34 9.50 -15.96
C LYS A 70 -3.94 9.91 -16.45
N ARG A 71 -3.83 11.03 -17.17
CA ARG A 71 -2.54 11.63 -17.56
C ARG A 71 -1.77 12.16 -16.36
N ALA A 72 -2.46 12.80 -15.41
CA ALA A 72 -1.86 13.21 -14.15
C ALA A 72 -1.40 12.00 -13.34
N ASP A 73 -2.18 10.92 -13.28
CA ASP A 73 -1.76 9.66 -12.66
C ASP A 73 -0.53 9.06 -13.36
N LEU A 74 -0.47 9.07 -14.69
CA LEU A 74 0.70 8.62 -15.47
C LEU A 74 1.91 9.52 -15.26
N GLN A 75 1.71 10.84 -15.14
CA GLN A 75 2.77 11.80 -14.89
C GLN A 75 3.29 11.67 -13.46
N ALA A 76 2.40 11.48 -12.49
CA ALA A 76 2.73 11.16 -11.10
C ALA A 76 3.48 9.82 -11.00
N LEU A 77 3.12 8.83 -11.82
CA LEU A 77 3.87 7.59 -11.96
C LEU A 77 5.26 7.87 -12.55
N LYS A 78 5.36 8.68 -13.61
CA LYS A 78 6.64 9.04 -14.23
C LYS A 78 7.54 9.89 -13.32
N SER A 79 6.97 10.75 -12.46
CA SER A 79 7.71 11.57 -11.51
C SER A 79 8.01 10.85 -10.20
N GLY A 80 7.11 9.96 -9.74
CA GLY A 80 7.28 9.14 -8.54
C GLY A 80 8.24 7.96 -8.72
N TYR A 81 8.39 7.44 -9.95
CA TYR A 81 9.46 6.52 -10.33
C TYR A 81 10.73 7.24 -10.81
N GLY A 82 10.76 8.58 -10.73
CA GLY A 82 11.93 9.41 -10.99
C GLY A 82 12.85 9.52 -9.78
N VAL A 83 13.03 8.47 -8.99
CA VAL A 83 14.16 8.42 -8.06
C VAL A 83 15.39 8.19 -8.92
N ARG A 84 16.18 9.25 -9.17
CA ARG A 84 17.55 9.02 -9.61
C ARG A 84 18.22 8.24 -8.48
N LEU A 85 19.01 7.21 -8.81
CA LEU A 85 19.83 6.51 -7.82
C LEU A 85 20.72 7.48 -7.01
N SER A 86 21.00 8.68 -7.54
CA SER A 86 21.67 9.77 -6.83
C SER A 86 20.83 10.43 -5.71
N ASP A 87 19.50 10.36 -5.77
CA ASP A 87 18.60 10.92 -4.75
C ASP A 87 18.39 9.93 -3.58
N LEU A 88 18.82 8.67 -3.75
CA LEU A 88 19.02 7.69 -2.67
C LEU A 88 20.34 7.89 -1.92
N ALA A 89 21.21 8.79 -2.42
CA ALA A 89 22.52 9.11 -1.86
C ALA A 89 22.54 10.49 -1.20
N GLY A 90 21.38 10.96 -0.71
CA GLY A 90 21.30 12.10 0.20
C GLY A 90 21.38 11.59 1.65
N ASP A 91 22.37 12.08 2.40
CA ASP A 91 22.71 11.70 3.78
C ASP A 91 21.61 11.93 4.85
N ASP A 92 20.35 12.20 4.48
CA ASP A 92 19.34 12.76 5.41
C ASP A 92 18.04 11.93 5.60
N VAL A 93 18.02 10.63 5.30
CA VAL A 93 16.88 9.74 5.69
C VAL A 93 17.33 8.36 6.17
N LEU A 94 18.31 8.30 7.07
CA LEU A 94 18.64 7.11 7.87
C LEU A 94 17.71 6.97 9.09
N LYS A 95 16.38 7.12 8.92
CA LYS A 95 15.41 6.79 9.98
C LYS A 95 14.83 5.39 9.77
N GLU A 96 15.49 4.48 10.49
CA GLU A 96 15.03 3.29 11.22
C GLU A 96 13.84 2.46 10.69
N VAL A 97 14.13 1.18 10.44
CA VAL A 97 13.15 0.09 10.55
C VAL A 97 12.49 0.20 11.92
N VAL A 98 11.18 0.48 11.94
CA VAL A 98 10.39 0.63 13.16
C VAL A 98 9.99 -0.75 13.70
N PHE A 99 9.75 -1.71 12.81
CA PHE A 99 9.33 -3.06 13.16
C PHE A 99 9.86 -4.08 12.16
N ASP A 100 10.68 -5.05 12.56
CA ASP A 100 11.19 -6.07 11.64
C ASP A 100 10.16 -7.20 11.44
N LEU A 101 9.19 -6.99 10.56
CA LEU A 101 8.09 -7.95 10.36
C LEU A 101 8.56 -9.35 9.92
N PRO A 102 9.50 -9.51 8.97
CA PRO A 102 10.03 -10.83 8.61
C PRO A 102 10.63 -11.61 9.78
N SER A 103 11.19 -10.93 10.79
CA SER A 103 11.73 -11.61 11.97
C SER A 103 10.64 -12.20 12.88
N ILE A 104 9.42 -11.66 12.82
CA ILE A 104 8.28 -12.02 13.69
C ILE A 104 7.30 -12.98 13.02
N ALA A 105 7.01 -12.75 11.74
CA ALA A 105 6.05 -13.52 10.94
C ALA A 105 6.29 -15.04 11.05
N GLY A 106 5.25 -15.80 11.45
CA GLY A 106 5.32 -17.26 11.53
C GLY A 106 6.20 -17.82 12.65
N ARG A 107 6.71 -16.99 13.57
CA ARG A 107 7.50 -17.45 14.73
C ARG A 107 6.63 -17.95 15.87
N SER A 108 7.20 -18.79 16.72
CA SER A 108 6.55 -19.23 17.96
C SER A 108 6.47 -18.11 19.00
N PRO A 109 5.58 -18.21 20.01
CA PRO A 109 5.50 -17.22 21.09
C PRO A 109 6.85 -16.93 21.75
N ASP A 110 7.63 -17.96 22.07
CA ASP A 110 8.93 -17.79 22.73
C ASP A 110 9.95 -17.08 21.85
N GLU A 111 9.98 -17.39 20.55
CA GLU A 111 10.84 -16.69 19.58
C GLU A 111 10.46 -15.21 19.48
N VAL A 112 9.16 -14.89 19.37
CA VAL A 112 8.68 -13.50 19.32
C VAL A 112 9.04 -12.75 20.60
N VAL A 113 8.91 -13.39 21.77
CA VAL A 113 9.30 -12.79 23.06
C VAL A 113 10.80 -12.55 23.16
N ARG A 114 11.64 -13.40 22.54
CA ARG A 114 13.10 -13.15 22.47
C ARG A 114 13.42 -11.94 21.59
N ILE A 115 12.66 -11.69 20.53
CA ILE A 115 12.89 -10.60 19.58
C ILE A 115 12.33 -9.28 20.12
N LEU A 116 11.05 -9.25 20.50
CA LEU A 116 10.36 -8.02 20.93
C LEU A 116 10.47 -7.76 22.44
N GLY A 117 11.00 -8.71 23.20
CA GLY A 117 10.98 -8.70 24.66
C GLY A 117 9.65 -9.18 25.24
N LYS A 118 9.52 -9.08 26.56
CA LYS A 118 8.31 -9.53 27.28
C LYS A 118 7.09 -8.68 26.88
N PRO A 119 5.93 -9.29 26.57
CA PRO A 119 4.71 -8.54 26.31
C PRO A 119 4.31 -7.74 27.56
N SER A 120 3.74 -6.55 27.34
CA SER A 120 3.16 -5.74 28.41
C SER A 120 1.83 -6.32 28.91
N LYS A 121 1.10 -7.01 28.03
CA LYS A 121 -0.16 -7.68 28.35
C LYS A 121 -0.34 -8.90 27.46
N VAL A 122 -0.96 -9.94 28.00
CA VAL A 122 -1.47 -11.10 27.25
C VAL A 122 -2.96 -11.20 27.56
N GLU A 123 -3.78 -11.35 26.52
CA GLU A 123 -5.22 -11.48 26.67
C GLU A 123 -5.81 -12.45 25.65
N GLU A 124 -7.00 -12.95 25.94
CA GLU A 124 -7.72 -13.84 25.04
C GLU A 124 -8.50 -13.02 24.00
N THR A 125 -8.46 -13.45 22.75
CA THR A 125 -9.29 -12.91 21.66
C THR A 125 -10.02 -14.04 20.96
N ALA A 126 -11.18 -13.76 20.37
CA ALA A 126 -11.97 -14.74 19.66
C ALA A 126 -12.24 -14.29 18.23
N ASN A 127 -12.16 -15.23 17.29
CA ASN A 127 -12.56 -15.02 15.91
C ASN A 127 -13.27 -16.27 15.40
N LYS A 128 -14.45 -16.11 14.80
CA LYS A 128 -15.29 -17.22 14.31
C LYS A 128 -15.48 -18.37 15.34
N GLY A 129 -15.59 -18.03 16.61
CA GLY A 129 -15.80 -18.99 17.71
C GLY A 129 -14.52 -19.68 18.23
N GLN A 130 -13.36 -19.50 17.59
CA GLN A 130 -12.09 -20.00 18.09
C GLN A 130 -11.40 -18.94 18.96
N ARG A 131 -10.79 -19.39 20.06
CA ARG A 131 -10.06 -18.54 21.02
C ARG A 131 -8.56 -18.59 20.74
N PHE A 132 -7.91 -17.44 20.85
CA PHE A 132 -6.48 -17.26 20.61
C PHE A 132 -5.87 -16.38 21.70
N GLN A 133 -4.58 -16.57 21.94
CA GLN A 133 -3.81 -15.65 22.78
C GLN A 133 -3.30 -14.48 21.94
N ARG A 134 -3.63 -13.26 22.37
CA ARG A 134 -3.12 -12.01 21.84
C ARG A 134 -2.10 -11.43 22.80
N TYR A 135 -0.89 -11.23 22.30
CA TYR A 135 0.20 -10.59 23.03
C TYR A 135 0.31 -9.13 22.60
N LEU A 136 0.51 -8.23 23.55
CA LEU A 136 0.56 -6.79 23.32
C LEU A 136 1.88 -6.21 23.83
N TRP A 137 2.52 -5.41 22.99
CA TRP A 137 3.73 -4.67 23.31
C TRP A 137 3.47 -3.16 23.27
N LYS A 138 4.06 -2.46 24.23
CA LYS A 138 4.21 -1.02 24.18
C LYS A 138 5.46 -0.67 23.37
N PRO A 139 5.41 0.41 22.57
CA PRO A 139 6.59 0.88 21.85
C PRO A 139 7.64 1.36 22.86
N LYS A 140 8.91 1.27 22.48
CA LYS A 140 10.00 1.93 23.20
C LYS A 140 10.24 3.30 22.56
N THR A 141 9.33 4.25 22.70
CA THR A 141 9.66 5.65 22.36
C THR A 141 10.43 6.27 23.53
N PRO A 142 11.43 7.14 23.28
CA PRO A 142 12.18 7.83 24.33
C PRO A 142 11.30 8.62 25.31
N ASN A 143 10.10 9.04 24.87
CA ASN A 143 9.20 9.91 25.62
C ASN A 143 7.94 9.21 26.16
N GLY A 144 7.77 7.91 25.90
CA GLY A 144 6.66 7.11 26.44
C GLY A 144 5.24 7.54 26.03
N SER A 145 5.09 8.62 25.25
CA SER A 145 3.85 9.03 24.63
C SER A 145 3.83 8.57 23.18
N SER A 146 2.73 7.97 22.77
CA SER A 146 2.29 8.07 21.39
C SER A 146 0.99 8.85 21.39
N GLU A 147 0.83 9.76 20.44
CA GLU A 147 -0.46 10.44 20.19
C GLU A 147 -1.60 9.45 19.86
N PHE A 148 -1.27 8.17 19.64
CA PHE A 148 -2.18 7.14 19.17
C PHE A 148 -2.54 6.08 20.23
N GLY A 149 -2.07 6.24 21.48
CA GLY A 149 -2.50 5.46 22.64
C GLY A 149 -1.50 4.43 23.18
N PRO A 150 -1.83 3.74 24.29
CA PRO A 150 -0.83 3.10 25.17
C PRO A 150 -0.31 1.72 24.75
N PHE A 151 -0.71 1.16 23.59
CA PHE A 151 -0.26 -0.17 23.11
C PHE A 151 -0.16 -0.18 21.59
N GLU A 152 1.00 -0.53 21.02
CA GLU A 152 1.24 -0.28 19.59
C GLU A 152 1.50 -1.50 18.75
N HIS A 153 1.92 -2.63 19.30
CA HIS A 153 2.02 -3.87 18.53
C HIS A 153 1.23 -4.97 19.17
N SER A 154 0.47 -5.71 18.38
CA SER A 154 -0.15 -6.95 18.86
C SER A 154 0.13 -8.10 17.91
N VAL A 155 0.33 -9.27 18.50
CA VAL A 155 0.55 -10.53 17.76
C VAL A 155 -0.44 -11.55 18.30
N VAL A 156 -1.25 -12.11 17.42
CA VAL A 156 -2.11 -13.26 17.71
C VAL A 156 -1.43 -14.51 17.18
N PHE A 157 -1.34 -15.52 18.05
CA PHE A 157 -0.75 -16.80 17.69
C PHE A 157 -1.84 -17.78 17.25
N VAL A 158 -1.77 -18.20 15.99
CA VAL A 158 -2.64 -19.21 15.39
C VAL A 158 -1.79 -20.47 15.19
N ASN A 159 -2.26 -21.62 15.69
CA ASN A 159 -1.49 -22.88 15.67
C ASN A 159 -0.06 -22.75 16.22
N GLY A 160 0.12 -21.94 17.27
CA GLY A 160 1.42 -21.70 17.90
C GLY A 160 2.38 -20.84 17.06
N LYS A 161 1.88 -20.13 16.03
CA LYS A 161 2.66 -19.32 15.10
C LYS A 161 2.10 -17.89 15.03
N ALA A 162 2.97 -16.90 15.00
CA ALA A 162 2.60 -15.50 14.88
C ALA A 162 1.90 -15.25 13.53
N ASP A 163 0.59 -15.02 13.57
CA ASP A 163 -0.24 -14.85 12.36
C ASP A 163 -0.77 -13.43 12.24
N TRP A 164 -1.69 -13.03 13.15
CA TRP A 164 -2.32 -11.72 13.04
C TRP A 164 -1.49 -10.69 13.76
N ILE A 165 -0.77 -9.88 12.98
CA ILE A 165 0.16 -8.88 13.49
C ILE A 165 -0.44 -7.50 13.20
N THR A 166 -0.59 -6.70 14.24
CA THR A 166 -0.96 -5.29 14.14
C THR A 166 0.23 -4.46 14.54
N ILE A 167 0.63 -3.54 13.67
CA ILE A 167 1.69 -2.57 13.89
C ILE A 167 1.01 -1.20 13.87
N ALA A 168 0.64 -0.71 15.04
CA ALA A 168 0.24 0.68 15.26
C ALA A 168 1.50 1.53 15.57
N GLY A 169 1.33 2.84 15.68
CA GLY A 169 2.43 3.74 16.09
C GLY A 169 3.38 4.14 14.96
N THR A 170 3.09 3.80 13.71
CA THR A 170 3.83 4.32 12.54
C THR A 170 3.52 5.79 12.25
N GLY A 171 2.90 6.53 13.17
CA GLY A 171 2.37 7.89 12.97
C GLY A 171 3.42 8.95 12.60
N GLU A 172 4.71 8.65 12.75
CA GLU A 172 5.79 9.48 12.22
C GLU A 172 6.01 9.29 10.71
N VAL A 173 5.67 8.10 10.20
CA VAL A 173 5.82 7.70 8.80
C VAL A 173 4.72 8.36 7.97
N ASP A 174 5.13 9.20 7.02
CA ASP A 174 4.21 9.72 6.00
C ASP A 174 3.48 8.57 5.32
N TYR A 175 2.21 8.76 4.99
CA TYR A 175 1.45 7.79 4.22
C TYR A 175 1.97 7.72 2.78
N ASP A 176 3.04 6.96 2.63
CA ASP A 176 3.72 6.60 1.40
C ASP A 176 4.04 5.11 1.49
N ILE A 177 3.66 4.36 0.46
CA ILE A 177 3.74 2.90 0.49
C ILE A 177 5.19 2.43 0.60
N VAL A 178 6.14 3.11 -0.05
CA VAL A 178 7.55 2.73 -0.02
C VAL A 178 8.13 2.97 1.37
N LYS A 179 7.83 4.14 1.98
CA LYS A 179 8.24 4.45 3.36
C LYS A 179 7.63 3.47 4.36
N ALA A 180 6.35 3.15 4.22
CA ALA A 180 5.66 2.21 5.10
C ALA A 180 6.26 0.79 5.02
N PHE A 181 6.57 0.29 3.82
CA PHE A 181 7.21 -1.01 3.63
C PHE A 181 8.62 -1.06 4.24
N ARG A 182 9.41 0.01 4.06
CA ARG A 182 10.72 0.15 4.72
C ARG A 182 10.60 0.16 6.23
N ALA A 183 9.62 0.88 6.78
CA ALA A 183 9.38 0.96 8.21
C ALA A 183 9.11 -0.41 8.85
N ILE A 184 8.54 -1.36 8.09
CA ILE A 184 8.26 -2.73 8.55
C ILE A 184 9.26 -3.79 8.05
N ASN A 185 10.37 -3.37 7.44
CA ASN A 185 11.35 -4.24 6.80
C ASN A 185 10.76 -5.25 5.79
N VAL A 186 9.66 -4.88 5.12
CA VAL A 186 9.11 -5.68 4.03
C VAL A 186 9.62 -5.07 2.73
N PRO A 187 10.23 -5.86 1.83
CA PRO A 187 10.58 -5.35 0.52
C PRO A 187 9.29 -4.92 -0.20
N PRO A 188 9.26 -3.72 -0.83
CA PRO A 188 8.11 -3.30 -1.62
C PRO A 188 7.79 -4.39 -2.64
N GLY A 189 6.60 -4.98 -2.51
CA GLY A 189 6.18 -6.16 -3.27
C GLY A 189 5.25 -5.84 -4.44
N ALA A 190 4.39 -6.80 -4.81
CA ALA A 190 3.45 -6.65 -5.93
C ALA A 190 2.47 -5.48 -5.73
N ARG A 191 1.58 -5.25 -6.70
CA ARG A 191 0.57 -4.21 -6.54
C ARG A 191 -0.44 -4.56 -5.45
N PRO A 192 -0.95 -3.57 -4.72
CA PRO A 192 -2.08 -3.80 -3.84
C PRO A 192 -3.31 -4.20 -4.66
N THR A 193 -4.02 -5.21 -4.18
CA THR A 193 -5.33 -5.66 -4.67
C THR A 193 -6.40 -4.57 -4.50
N VAL A 194 -6.28 -3.76 -3.43
CA VAL A 194 -7.22 -2.67 -3.14
C VAL A 194 -6.47 -1.38 -2.83
N ILE A 195 -6.91 -0.31 -3.50
CA ILE A 195 -6.52 1.07 -3.18
C ILE A 195 -7.81 1.87 -2.95
N SER A 196 -7.98 2.37 -1.73
CA SER A 196 -9.11 3.23 -1.35
C SER A 196 -8.62 4.44 -0.56
N ARG A 197 -9.49 5.41 -0.31
CA ARG A 197 -9.16 6.55 0.57
C ARG A 197 -8.85 6.12 2.01
N GLY A 198 -9.28 4.93 2.43
CA GLY A 198 -9.15 4.44 3.81
C GLY A 198 -8.16 3.29 4.00
N ASP A 199 -7.70 2.63 2.92
CA ASP A 199 -6.65 1.62 2.99
C ASP A 199 -5.97 1.35 1.65
N THR A 200 -4.76 0.80 1.76
CA THR A 200 -4.08 0.09 0.67
C THR A 200 -3.85 -1.35 1.13
N ARG A 201 -4.23 -2.35 0.33
CA ARG A 201 -4.21 -3.77 0.73
C ARG A 201 -3.62 -4.70 -0.32
N TRP A 202 -2.98 -5.76 0.18
CA TRP A 202 -2.51 -6.94 -0.54
C TRP A 202 -3.20 -8.16 0.06
N GLU A 203 -3.69 -9.05 -0.80
CA GLU A 203 -4.43 -10.24 -0.40
C GLU A 203 -3.86 -11.49 -1.11
N ASP A 204 -4.01 -12.66 -0.51
CA ASP A 204 -3.83 -14.00 -1.09
C ASP A 204 -2.67 -14.16 -2.09
N GLY A 205 -1.43 -14.02 -1.59
CA GLY A 205 -0.22 -14.35 -2.35
C GLY A 205 0.36 -13.21 -3.18
N ASP A 206 -0.29 -12.03 -3.19
CA ASP A 206 0.27 -10.81 -3.78
C ASP A 206 1.61 -10.42 -3.15
N LEU A 207 1.81 -10.76 -1.88
CA LEU A 207 3.08 -10.60 -1.18
C LEU A 207 3.59 -11.98 -0.74
N PRO A 208 4.78 -12.42 -1.21
CA PRO A 208 5.36 -13.68 -0.80
C PRO A 208 5.46 -13.81 0.73
N GLY A 209 4.91 -14.89 1.28
CA GLY A 209 4.90 -15.15 2.72
C GLY A 209 3.75 -14.48 3.50
N TYR A 210 2.95 -13.63 2.87
CA TYR A 210 1.85 -12.92 3.51
C TYR A 210 0.52 -13.23 2.82
N ARG A 211 -0.48 -13.61 3.63
CA ARG A 211 -1.86 -13.78 3.15
C ARG A 211 -2.58 -12.45 3.03
N TYR A 212 -2.25 -11.51 3.91
CA TYR A 212 -2.89 -10.22 3.96
C TYR A 212 -1.92 -9.17 4.48
N LEU A 213 -1.89 -8.01 3.83
CA LEU A 213 -1.25 -6.81 4.37
C LEU A 213 -2.14 -5.61 4.07
N SER A 214 -2.39 -4.77 5.07
CA SER A 214 -3.14 -3.51 4.91
C SER A 214 -2.39 -2.38 5.56
N ILE A 215 -2.25 -1.26 4.85
CA ILE A 215 -1.69 -0.01 5.36
C ILE A 215 -2.82 1.01 5.38
N ARG A 216 -3.04 1.62 6.54
CA ARG A 216 -4.11 2.60 6.73
C ARG A 216 -3.55 4.00 6.95
N PRO A 217 -4.10 5.02 6.28
CA PRO A 217 -3.77 6.40 6.59
C PRO A 217 -4.46 6.84 7.91
N SER A 218 -3.90 7.84 8.57
CA SER A 218 -4.58 8.71 9.53
C SER A 218 -5.06 10.00 8.86
N GLU A 219 -5.89 10.78 9.56
CA GLU A 219 -6.44 12.05 9.05
C GLU A 219 -5.35 13.09 8.71
N ASN A 220 -4.20 13.04 9.38
CA ASN A 220 -3.06 13.93 9.14
C ASN A 220 -2.13 13.44 8.01
N GLY A 221 -2.51 12.42 7.23
CA GLY A 221 -1.72 11.92 6.11
C GLY A 221 -0.51 11.06 6.52
N LYS A 222 -0.52 10.51 7.74
CA LYS A 222 0.49 9.57 8.25
C LYS A 222 -0.02 8.13 8.19
N VAL A 223 0.82 7.14 8.43
CA VAL A 223 0.38 5.75 8.57
C VAL A 223 -0.18 5.54 9.99
N SER A 224 -1.48 5.24 10.10
CA SER A 224 -2.13 4.99 11.38
C SER A 224 -1.88 3.57 11.89
N SER A 225 -1.93 2.59 10.99
CA SER A 225 -1.71 1.19 11.33
C SER A 225 -1.35 0.35 10.10
N ILE A 226 -0.64 -0.74 10.36
CA ILE A 226 -0.37 -1.80 9.41
C ILE A 226 -0.91 -3.11 9.99
N LEU A 227 -1.73 -3.81 9.22
CA LEU A 227 -2.34 -5.08 9.59
C LEU A 227 -1.79 -6.18 8.70
N VAL A 228 -1.38 -7.30 9.30
CA VAL A 228 -0.76 -8.41 8.58
C VAL A 228 -1.41 -9.73 8.99
N ARG A 229 -1.60 -10.62 8.02
CA ARG A 229 -1.80 -12.06 8.24
C ARG A 229 -0.82 -12.84 7.39
N VAL A 230 -0.32 -13.95 7.94
CA VAL A 230 0.61 -14.82 7.23
C VAL A 230 -0.04 -16.15 6.91
N PHE A 231 0.60 -16.92 6.02
CA PHE A 231 0.19 -18.29 5.76
C PHE A 231 0.67 -19.18 6.92
N THR A 232 -0.13 -19.29 7.97
CA THR A 232 -0.01 -20.43 8.90
C THR A 232 -0.93 -21.52 8.39
N GLU A 233 -0.36 -22.59 7.86
CA GLU A 233 -1.14 -23.79 7.52
C GLU A 233 -1.83 -24.35 8.77
N PRO A 234 -3.01 -24.99 8.63
CA PRO A 234 -3.64 -25.78 9.67
C PRO A 234 -2.70 -26.84 10.25
#